data_AF-L7WG05-F1
#
_entry.id   AF-L7WG05-F1
#
_cell.length_a   1.000
_cell.length_b   1.000
_cell.length_c   1.000
_cell.angle_alpha   90.00
_cell.angle_beta   90.00
_cell.angle_gamma   90.00
#
_symmetry.space_group_name_H-M   'P 1'
#
loop_
_entity.id
_entity.type
_entity.pdbx_description
1 polymer ?
#
loop_
_entity_poly.entity_id
_entity_poly.type
_entity_poly.pdbx_seq_one_letter_code
_entity_poly.pdbx_strand_id
1 'polypeptide(L)'
;MKKFLKYIKYLFITVVSILLIFILSIGFTNQELKGTWIGEYEVHPDMDLYLAHESVMTLGYFSCFEEFPSYYGTSSLDNPNIMSSKRIGFVLNMFGVIKSNNYNKYQVISINGDSLQVKSNVFNENNYETFRRIDDSLKNNQKINLAGKKFLFSNNKVTDTLHFKNVGVNLDYGNKTFNHGWDLIQHNGFQILFIEDFVPFIIVNKKENVIELKRLQATNDNYKMTEI
;
A
#
# COMPACT_ATOMS: atom_id res chain seq x y z
N MET A 1 1.04 30.41 -54.30
CA MET A 1 0.17 30.63 -53.12
C MET A 1 -0.58 29.37 -52.64
N LYS A 2 -1.38 28.69 -53.47
CA LYS A 2 -2.16 27.50 -53.06
C LYS A 2 -1.33 26.32 -52.52
N LYS A 3 -0.15 26.05 -53.10
CA LYS A 3 0.76 24.99 -52.62
C LYS A 3 1.32 25.31 -51.22
N PHE A 4 1.67 26.57 -50.97
CA PHE A 4 2.21 27.04 -49.68
C PHE A 4 1.17 26.92 -48.55
N LEU A 5 -0.09 27.33 -48.79
CA LEU A 5 -1.18 27.09 -47.84
C LEU A 5 -1.41 25.60 -47.56
N LYS A 6 -1.24 24.74 -48.57
CA LYS A 6 -1.35 23.29 -48.40
C LYS A 6 -0.26 22.74 -47.47
N TYR A 7 0.97 23.22 -47.60
CA TYR A 7 2.08 22.84 -46.70
C TYR A 7 1.86 23.31 -45.26
N ILE A 8 1.39 24.55 -45.05
CA ILE A 8 1.06 25.05 -43.70
C ILE A 8 -0.04 24.20 -43.07
N LYS A 9 -1.08 23.84 -43.84
CA LYS A 9 -2.17 22.99 -43.35
C LYS A 9 -1.67 21.59 -42.95
N TYR A 10 -0.78 20.98 -43.72
CA TYR A 10 -0.20 19.69 -43.35
C TYR A 10 0.67 19.78 -42.11
N LEU A 11 1.54 20.79 -42.01
CA LEU A 11 2.38 21.01 -40.83
C LEU A 11 1.53 21.19 -39.57
N PHE A 12 0.45 21.99 -39.65
CA PHE A 12 -0.47 22.20 -38.54
C PHE A 12 -1.17 20.90 -38.12
N ILE A 13 -1.67 20.10 -39.07
CA ILE A 13 -2.28 18.81 -38.78
C ILE A 13 -1.27 17.86 -38.13
N THR A 14 -0.04 17.79 -38.63
CA THR A 14 1.01 16.92 -38.06
C THR A 14 1.36 17.33 -36.63
N VAL A 15 1.52 18.63 -36.36
CA VAL A 15 1.81 19.13 -35.00
C VAL A 15 0.66 18.83 -34.04
N VAL A 16 -0.59 19.06 -34.46
CA VAL A 16 -1.78 18.75 -33.66
C VAL A 16 -1.89 17.25 -33.39
N SER A 17 -1.64 16.40 -34.38
CA SER A 17 -1.66 14.94 -34.20
C SER A 17 -0.57 14.47 -33.24
N ILE A 18 0.64 15.03 -33.31
CA ILE A 18 1.72 14.71 -32.36
C ILE A 18 1.34 15.14 -30.94
N LEU A 19 0.80 16.36 -30.78
CA LEU A 19 0.28 16.85 -29.49
C LEU A 19 -0.83 15.95 -28.95
N LEU A 20 -1.75 15.50 -29.81
CA LEU A 20 -2.81 14.58 -29.43
C LEU A 20 -2.25 13.22 -28.98
N ILE A 21 -1.26 12.67 -29.70
CA ILE A 21 -0.57 11.43 -29.32
C ILE A 21 0.15 11.62 -27.98
N PHE A 22 0.79 12.76 -27.73
CA PHE A 22 1.43 13.07 -26.46
C PHE A 22 0.42 13.18 -25.32
N ILE A 23 -0.70 13.88 -25.53
CA ILE A 23 -1.79 14.01 -24.53
C ILE A 23 -2.42 12.63 -24.24
N LEU A 24 -2.65 11.82 -25.27
CA LEU A 24 -3.20 10.47 -25.13
C LEU A 24 -2.22 9.48 -24.50
N SER A 25 -0.90 9.66 -24.68
CA SER A 25 0.13 8.83 -24.03
C SER A 25 0.42 9.27 -22.59
N ILE A 26 0.20 10.54 -22.24
CA ILE A 26 0.19 11.01 -20.84
C ILE A 26 -1.00 10.40 -20.07
N GLY A 27 -2.14 10.20 -20.76
CA GLY A 27 -3.41 9.72 -20.19
C GLY A 27 -3.46 8.29 -19.67
N PHE A 28 -2.38 7.50 -19.75
CA PHE A 28 -2.32 6.15 -19.15
C PHE A 28 -1.01 5.91 -18.37
N THR A 29 -0.41 6.97 -17.84
CA THR A 29 0.66 6.79 -16.86
C THR A 29 0.07 6.68 -15.47
N ASN A 30 0.37 5.55 -14.81
CA ASN A 30 0.04 5.07 -13.47
C ASN A 30 0.30 6.04 -12.27
N GLN A 31 0.06 7.34 -12.42
CA GLN A 31 0.28 8.34 -11.37
C GLN A 31 -0.65 8.14 -10.18
N GLU A 32 -1.87 7.64 -10.39
CA GLU A 32 -2.84 7.43 -9.32
C GLU A 32 -2.39 6.38 -8.30
N LEU A 33 -1.64 5.36 -8.73
CA LEU A 33 -1.16 4.30 -7.85
C LEU A 33 0.19 4.60 -7.22
N LYS A 34 0.94 5.56 -7.76
CA LYS A 34 2.28 5.89 -7.26
C LYS A 34 2.20 6.41 -5.82
N GLY A 35 3.00 5.82 -4.94
CA GLY A 35 3.06 6.23 -3.55
C GLY A 35 3.42 5.08 -2.61
N THR A 36 3.50 5.41 -1.32
CA THR A 36 3.60 4.42 -0.25
C THR A 36 2.20 4.13 0.26
N TRP A 37 1.87 2.86 0.41
CA TRP A 37 0.60 2.38 0.93
C TRP A 37 0.86 1.51 2.16
N ILE A 38 -0.07 1.57 3.11
CA ILE A 38 0.02 0.85 4.37
C ILE A 38 -1.24 0.01 4.57
N GLY A 39 -1.07 -1.17 5.13
CA GLY A 39 -2.15 -2.08 5.44
C GLY A 39 -3.11 -1.46 6.43
N GLU A 40 -4.40 -1.59 6.13
CA GLU A 40 -5.48 -1.12 6.97
C GLU A 40 -6.15 -2.31 7.64
N TYR A 41 -6.68 -3.23 6.84
CA TYR A 41 -7.31 -4.44 7.36
C TYR A 41 -7.29 -5.58 6.34
N GLU A 42 -7.49 -6.79 6.86
CA GLU A 42 -7.68 -8.01 6.10
C GLU A 42 -9.05 -8.61 6.45
N VAL A 43 -9.76 -9.10 5.42
CA VAL A 43 -11.07 -9.75 5.55
C VAL A 43 -11.00 -11.16 5.00
N HIS A 44 -11.41 -12.12 5.82
CA HIS A 44 -11.63 -13.49 5.37
C HIS A 44 -13.06 -13.61 4.82
N PRO A 45 -13.29 -14.08 3.58
CA PRO A 45 -14.62 -14.05 2.97
C PRO A 45 -15.66 -14.92 3.68
N ASP A 46 -15.19 -15.95 4.40
CA ASP A 46 -16.04 -16.87 5.16
C ASP A 46 -16.29 -16.42 6.61
N MET A 47 -15.73 -15.28 7.04
CA MET A 47 -15.88 -14.75 8.40
C MET A 47 -16.17 -13.26 8.38
N ASP A 48 -17.12 -12.81 9.21
CA ASP A 48 -17.34 -11.37 9.46
C ASP A 48 -16.27 -10.84 10.43
N LEU A 49 -14.99 -10.96 10.06
CA LEU A 49 -13.85 -10.58 10.87
C LEU A 49 -12.92 -9.65 10.09
N TYR A 50 -12.61 -8.50 10.70
CA TYR A 50 -11.64 -7.53 10.20
C TYR A 50 -10.41 -7.59 11.10
N LEU A 51 -9.29 -8.02 10.53
CA LEU A 51 -8.01 -8.09 11.24
C LEU A 51 -7.11 -6.92 10.85
N ALA A 52 -6.31 -6.42 11.78
CA ALA A 52 -5.29 -5.43 11.45
C ALA A 52 -4.29 -6.04 10.46
N HIS A 53 -3.96 -5.29 9.41
CA HIS A 53 -3.02 -5.74 8.39
C HIS A 53 -1.71 -4.94 8.49
N GLU A 54 -0.67 -5.58 9.00
CA GLU A 54 0.61 -4.93 9.34
C GLU A 54 1.60 -5.01 8.17
N SER A 55 1.27 -4.37 7.05
CA SER A 55 2.12 -4.36 5.84
C SER A 55 2.32 -2.97 5.27
N VAL A 56 3.45 -2.74 4.60
CA VAL A 56 3.74 -1.49 3.88
C VAL A 56 4.23 -1.84 2.48
N MET A 57 3.77 -1.11 1.47
CA MET A 57 4.14 -1.31 0.09
C MET A 57 4.46 0.03 -0.60
N THR A 58 5.37 0.00 -1.57
CA THR A 58 5.64 1.16 -2.42
C THR A 58 5.30 0.82 -3.85
N LEU A 59 4.43 1.62 -4.46
CA LEU A 59 4.09 1.51 -5.88
C LEU A 59 4.80 2.62 -6.64
N GLY A 60 5.62 2.21 -7.61
CA GLY A 60 6.38 3.11 -8.48
C GLY A 60 5.81 3.13 -9.89
N TYR A 61 6.16 2.11 -10.68
CA TYR A 61 5.65 1.91 -12.04
C TYR A 61 4.89 0.59 -12.07
N PHE A 62 3.58 0.67 -12.23
CA PHE A 62 2.73 -0.48 -12.44
C PHE A 62 2.78 -0.85 -13.93
N SER A 63 2.95 -2.13 -14.22
CA SER A 63 2.56 -2.71 -15.51
C SER A 63 1.28 -3.49 -15.27
N CYS A 64 0.15 -2.96 -15.72
CA CYS A 64 -1.03 -3.78 -15.86
C CYS A 64 -0.79 -4.72 -17.04
N PHE A 65 -0.88 -6.01 -16.80
CA PHE A 65 -1.10 -6.97 -17.87
C PHE A 65 -2.38 -7.70 -17.54
N GLU A 66 -3.28 -7.77 -18.52
CA GLU A 66 -4.41 -8.68 -18.46
C GLU A 66 -3.83 -10.09 -18.45
N GLU A 67 -3.90 -10.76 -17.31
CA GLU A 67 -3.64 -12.19 -17.29
C GLU A 67 -4.89 -12.88 -17.83
N PHE A 68 -4.80 -13.36 -19.08
CA PHE A 68 -5.75 -14.35 -19.57
C PHE A 68 -5.66 -15.59 -18.67
N PRO A 69 -6.78 -16.27 -18.37
CA PRO A 69 -6.81 -17.36 -17.39
C PRO A 69 -5.69 -18.36 -17.67
N SER A 70 -4.76 -18.50 -16.73
CA SER A 70 -3.75 -19.54 -16.78
C SER A 70 -4.43 -20.85 -16.41
N TYR A 71 -4.53 -21.76 -17.38
CA TYR A 71 -4.85 -23.16 -17.11
C TYR A 71 -3.64 -23.78 -16.41
N TYR A 72 -3.59 -23.69 -15.09
CA TYR A 72 -2.88 -24.71 -14.32
C TYR A 72 -3.68 -26.00 -14.47
N GLY A 73 -3.31 -26.82 -15.45
CA GLY A 73 -3.79 -28.17 -15.56
C GLY A 73 -3.38 -28.93 -14.32
N THR A 74 -4.27 -29.00 -13.32
CA THR A 74 -4.27 -30.15 -12.43
C THR A 74 -4.73 -31.31 -13.29
N SER A 75 -3.80 -32.20 -13.63
CA SER A 75 -4.13 -33.54 -14.07
C SER A 75 -4.85 -34.27 -12.93
N SER A 76 -6.12 -33.94 -12.72
CA SER A 76 -7.06 -34.83 -12.05
C SER A 76 -8.09 -35.27 -13.08
N LEU A 77 -8.16 -36.57 -13.24
CA LEU A 77 -8.70 -37.30 -14.38
C LEU A 77 -10.23 -37.27 -14.51
N ASP A 78 -10.97 -36.42 -13.78
CA ASP A 78 -12.38 -36.72 -13.49
C ASP A 78 -13.43 -35.65 -13.79
N ASN A 79 -13.14 -34.52 -14.46
CA ASN A 79 -14.25 -33.71 -14.99
C ASN A 79 -13.88 -32.70 -16.10
N PRO A 80 -14.30 -32.90 -17.37
CA PRO A 80 -13.99 -31.98 -18.47
C PRO A 80 -14.90 -30.74 -18.54
N ASN A 81 -15.88 -30.57 -17.64
CA ASN A 81 -16.95 -29.57 -17.81
C ASN A 81 -17.09 -28.54 -16.68
N ILE A 82 -15.97 -28.05 -16.10
CA ILE A 82 -16.01 -26.82 -15.31
C ILE A 82 -15.55 -25.67 -16.20
N MET A 83 -16.49 -25.07 -16.93
CA MET A 83 -16.30 -23.77 -17.55
C MET A 83 -16.23 -22.74 -16.42
N SER A 84 -15.02 -22.41 -15.97
CA SER A 84 -14.82 -21.34 -15.01
C SER A 84 -15.15 -20.00 -15.67
N SER A 85 -15.91 -19.17 -14.95
CA SER A 85 -16.24 -17.81 -15.37
C SER A 85 -14.94 -17.02 -15.64
N LYS A 86 -14.81 -16.45 -16.84
CA LYS A 86 -13.75 -15.49 -17.18
C LYS A 86 -13.76 -14.35 -16.16
N ARG A 87 -12.79 -14.31 -15.25
CA ARG A 87 -12.47 -13.13 -14.46
C ARG A 87 -11.30 -12.43 -15.13
N ILE A 88 -11.53 -11.22 -15.64
CA ILE A 88 -10.44 -10.33 -16.04
C ILE A 88 -9.86 -9.79 -14.73
N GLY A 89 -8.61 -10.15 -14.42
CA GLY A 89 -7.89 -9.69 -13.25
C GLY A 89 -6.66 -8.91 -13.65
N PHE A 90 -6.38 -7.82 -12.92
CA PHE A 90 -5.15 -7.06 -13.08
C PHE A 90 -4.15 -7.52 -12.01
N VAL A 91 -2.93 -7.89 -12.43
CA VAL A 91 -1.89 -8.37 -11.51
C VAL A 91 -0.89 -7.26 -11.21
N LEU A 92 -0.77 -6.92 -9.93
CA LEU A 92 0.23 -6.00 -9.42
C LEU A 92 1.56 -6.74 -9.21
N ASN A 93 2.55 -6.42 -10.06
CA ASN A 93 3.93 -6.81 -9.80
C ASN A 93 4.55 -5.80 -8.83
N MET A 94 4.53 -6.14 -7.54
CA MET A 94 4.98 -5.26 -6.46
C MET A 94 6.51 -5.15 -6.41
N PHE A 95 7.07 -4.21 -7.17
CA PHE A 95 8.44 -3.74 -6.92
C PHE A 95 8.42 -2.68 -5.80
N GLY A 96 8.23 -3.12 -4.56
CA GLY A 96 8.21 -2.24 -3.39
C GLY A 96 8.19 -3.01 -2.09
N VAL A 97 9.36 -3.52 -1.69
CA VAL A 97 9.77 -4.15 -0.43
C VAL A 97 8.63 -4.48 0.56
N ILE A 98 8.13 -5.72 0.48
CA ILE A 98 8.23 -6.66 1.60
C ILE A 98 9.02 -7.83 1.03
N LYS A 99 10.28 -8.01 1.45
CA LYS A 99 11.01 -9.25 1.16
C LYS A 99 10.47 -10.36 2.07
N SER A 100 9.22 -10.73 1.84
CA SER A 100 8.81 -12.11 2.01
C SER A 100 9.44 -12.87 0.86
N ASN A 101 9.92 -14.08 1.09
CA ASN A 101 10.51 -14.92 0.03
C ASN A 101 9.52 -15.29 -1.09
N ASN A 102 8.31 -14.73 -1.09
CA ASN A 102 7.27 -14.94 -2.06
C ASN A 102 7.08 -13.67 -2.88
N TYR A 103 7.27 -13.79 -4.19
CA TYR A 103 6.77 -12.82 -5.15
C TYR A 103 5.24 -12.82 -5.06
N ASN A 104 4.68 -12.05 -4.14
CA ASN A 104 3.24 -11.98 -3.97
C ASN A 104 2.64 -11.32 -5.22
N LYS A 105 1.96 -12.12 -6.03
CA LYS A 105 1.09 -11.64 -7.08
C LYS A 105 -0.24 -11.29 -6.45
N TYR A 106 -0.58 -10.01 -6.49
CA TYR A 106 -1.87 -9.54 -6.04
C TYR A 106 -2.78 -9.30 -7.23
N GLN A 107 -4.01 -9.80 -7.15
CA GLN A 107 -5.10 -9.34 -7.99
C GLN A 107 -5.64 -8.03 -7.42
N VAL A 108 -5.63 -6.97 -8.20
CA VAL A 108 -6.31 -5.72 -7.83
C VAL A 108 -7.81 -5.93 -7.94
N ILE A 109 -8.53 -5.68 -6.84
CA ILE A 109 -10.00 -5.81 -6.76
C ILE A 109 -10.66 -4.45 -6.98
N SER A 110 -10.18 -3.41 -6.30
CA SER A 110 -10.67 -2.05 -6.49
C SER A 110 -9.62 -1.00 -6.10
N ILE A 111 -9.76 0.19 -6.69
CA ILE A 111 -8.96 1.37 -6.36
C ILE A 111 -9.93 2.54 -6.22
N ASN A 112 -9.98 3.13 -5.03
CA ASN A 112 -10.89 4.24 -4.72
C ASN A 112 -10.13 5.32 -3.94
N GLY A 113 -9.61 6.32 -4.64
CA GLY A 113 -8.89 7.43 -4.02
C GLY A 113 -7.59 6.99 -3.34
N ASP A 114 -7.55 7.06 -2.01
CA ASP A 114 -6.45 6.59 -1.18
C ASP A 114 -6.59 5.12 -0.76
N SER A 115 -7.64 4.40 -1.18
CA SER A 115 -7.86 2.99 -0.84
C SER A 115 -7.55 2.06 -2.02
N LEU A 116 -6.78 1.00 -1.74
CA LEU A 116 -6.42 -0.06 -2.66
C LEU A 116 -6.83 -1.40 -2.05
N GLN A 117 -7.75 -2.11 -2.67
CA GLN A 117 -8.12 -3.46 -2.26
C GLN A 117 -7.48 -4.47 -3.20
N VAL A 118 -6.79 -5.43 -2.62
CA VAL A 118 -6.15 -6.51 -3.34
C VAL A 118 -6.55 -7.86 -2.78
N LYS A 119 -6.34 -8.89 -3.59
CA LYS A 119 -6.48 -10.28 -3.19
C LYS A 119 -5.15 -10.99 -3.48
N SER A 120 -4.58 -11.65 -2.48
CA SER A 120 -3.39 -12.47 -2.68
C SER A 120 -3.74 -13.67 -3.56
N ASN A 121 -2.93 -13.94 -4.58
CA ASN A 121 -3.04 -15.16 -5.39
C ASN A 121 -2.17 -16.30 -4.84
N VAL A 122 -1.53 -16.11 -3.68
CA VAL A 122 -0.63 -17.09 -3.09
C VAL A 122 -1.37 -17.77 -1.92
N PHE A 123 -1.47 -19.11 -1.95
CA PHE A 123 -1.95 -20.00 -0.88
C PHE A 123 -3.44 -20.41 -0.79
N ASN A 124 -4.27 -20.28 -1.84
CA ASN A 124 -5.71 -20.63 -1.79
C ASN A 124 -6.52 -19.87 -0.72
N GLU A 125 -5.92 -18.90 -0.03
CA GLU A 125 -6.60 -18.03 0.91
C GLU A 125 -7.34 -16.96 0.12
N ASN A 126 -8.65 -16.85 0.32
CA ASN A 126 -9.48 -15.91 -0.42
C ASN A 126 -9.52 -14.52 0.25
N ASN A 127 -8.49 -14.17 1.02
CA ASN A 127 -8.49 -12.97 1.85
C ASN A 127 -8.36 -11.71 1.00
N TYR A 128 -9.13 -10.70 1.40
CA TYR A 128 -9.04 -9.36 0.82
C TYR A 128 -8.20 -8.49 1.75
N GLU A 129 -7.12 -7.95 1.23
CA GLU A 129 -6.24 -7.02 1.92
C GLU A 129 -6.56 -5.60 1.44
N THR A 130 -6.75 -4.68 2.37
CA THR A 130 -6.99 -3.27 2.08
C THR A 130 -5.78 -2.46 2.51
N PHE A 131 -5.27 -1.68 1.58
CA PHE A 131 -4.17 -0.75 1.77
C PHE A 131 -4.66 0.69 1.61
N ARG A 132 -4.01 1.60 2.33
CA ARG A 132 -4.27 3.02 2.27
C ARG A 132 -3.03 3.81 1.91
N ARG A 133 -3.14 4.71 0.94
CA ARG A 133 -2.04 5.57 0.50
C ARG A 133 -1.71 6.60 1.58
N ILE A 134 -0.43 6.72 1.89
CA ILE A 134 0.06 7.74 2.81
C ILE A 134 0.26 9.05 2.04
N ASP A 135 -0.29 10.14 2.57
CA ASP A 135 -0.07 11.48 2.02
C ASP A 135 1.39 11.92 2.25
N ASP A 136 2.06 12.37 1.19
CA ASP A 136 3.46 12.82 1.22
C ASP A 136 3.72 13.97 2.22
N SER A 137 2.69 14.73 2.59
CA SER A 137 2.76 15.76 3.64
C SER A 137 3.07 15.20 5.03
N LEU A 138 2.90 13.89 5.25
CA LEU A 138 3.20 13.22 6.52
C LEU A 138 4.66 12.75 6.62
N LYS A 139 5.46 12.93 5.56
CA LYS A 139 6.89 12.62 5.59
C LYS A 139 7.59 13.46 6.66
N ASN A 140 8.44 12.81 7.44
CA ASN A 140 9.25 13.49 8.44
C ASN A 140 10.58 12.74 8.65
N ASN A 141 11.59 13.49 9.07
CA ASN A 141 12.96 12.99 9.28
C ASN A 141 13.41 13.10 10.75
N GLN A 142 12.48 13.24 11.68
CA GLN A 142 12.79 13.47 13.09
C GLN A 142 13.41 12.23 13.72
N LYS A 143 14.44 12.38 14.57
CA LYS A 143 14.98 11.22 15.29
C LYS A 143 14.03 10.82 16.42
N ILE A 144 13.36 9.69 16.25
CA ILE A 144 12.50 9.07 17.26
C ILE A 144 13.28 7.93 17.93
N ASN A 145 13.29 7.93 19.26
CA ASN A 145 13.80 6.83 20.05
C ASN A 145 12.73 6.47 21.06
N LEU A 146 12.19 5.25 20.96
CA LEU A 146 11.17 4.70 21.85
C LEU A 146 11.77 3.71 22.85
N ALA A 147 12.92 3.12 22.56
CA ALA A 147 13.49 2.03 23.34
C ALA A 147 13.77 2.45 24.79
N GLY A 148 13.33 1.62 25.74
CA GLY A 148 13.47 1.82 27.17
C GLY A 148 12.53 2.86 27.77
N LYS A 149 11.57 3.40 27.00
CA LYS A 149 10.71 4.50 27.43
C LYS A 149 9.27 4.06 27.69
N LYS A 150 8.58 4.85 28.50
CA LYS A 150 7.16 4.73 28.76
C LYS A 150 6.44 5.95 28.25
N PHE A 151 5.24 5.75 27.74
CA PHE A 151 4.42 6.84 27.23
C PHE A 151 2.98 6.67 27.68
N LEU A 152 2.36 7.78 28.05
CA LEU A 152 0.91 7.90 28.06
C LEU A 152 0.43 7.98 26.60
N PHE A 153 -0.23 6.92 26.13
CA PHE A 153 -0.80 6.80 24.79
C PHE A 153 -2.28 7.15 24.84
N SER A 154 -2.71 8.13 24.05
CA SER A 154 -4.10 8.59 24.11
C SER A 154 -4.62 9.17 22.81
N ASN A 155 -5.92 9.10 22.64
CA ASN A 155 -6.71 9.92 21.72
C ASN A 155 -7.88 10.56 22.50
N ASN A 156 -8.93 11.00 21.82
CA ASN A 156 -10.13 11.55 22.44
C ASN A 156 -11.04 10.51 23.13
N LYS A 157 -10.77 9.21 23.01
CA LYS A 157 -11.63 8.11 23.50
C LYS A 157 -10.93 7.17 24.48
N VAL A 158 -9.63 7.00 24.33
CA VAL A 158 -8.82 5.98 25.00
C VAL A 158 -7.57 6.64 25.54
N THR A 159 -7.19 6.24 26.75
CA THR A 159 -5.93 6.56 27.38
C THR A 159 -5.36 5.28 27.97
N ASP A 160 -4.12 4.96 27.62
CA ASP A 160 -3.40 3.78 28.08
C ASP A 160 -1.91 4.13 28.28
N THR A 161 -1.13 3.19 28.79
CA THR A 161 0.32 3.31 28.96
C THR A 161 1.05 2.31 28.07
N LEU A 162 1.88 2.81 27.16
CA LEU A 162 2.78 1.97 26.37
C LEU A 162 4.15 1.92 27.04
N HIS A 163 4.72 0.73 27.16
CA HIS A 163 6.07 0.53 27.68
C HIS A 163 6.92 -0.21 26.65
N PHE A 164 7.84 0.53 26.03
CA PHE A 164 8.75 0.05 25.01
C PHE A 164 10.01 -0.54 25.67
N LYS A 165 9.88 -1.74 26.25
CA LYS A 165 10.87 -2.33 27.19
C LYS A 165 12.30 -2.52 26.66
N ASN A 166 12.54 -2.60 25.35
CA ASN A 166 13.86 -2.58 24.71
C ASN A 166 13.70 -2.47 23.18
N VAL A 167 14.78 -2.15 22.44
CA VAL A 167 14.81 -1.84 21.00
C VAL A 167 13.90 -2.80 20.21
N GLY A 168 12.73 -2.34 19.78
CA GLY A 168 12.11 -2.82 18.55
C GLY A 168 13.19 -2.57 17.51
N VAL A 169 13.90 -3.64 17.18
CA VAL A 169 15.18 -3.58 16.49
C VAL A 169 14.95 -2.74 15.24
N ASN A 170 15.88 -1.84 14.89
CA ASN A 170 15.96 -1.34 13.52
C ASN A 170 16.27 -2.58 12.67
N LEU A 171 15.23 -3.34 12.31
CA LEU A 171 15.39 -4.60 11.62
C LEU A 171 15.65 -4.26 10.17
N ASP A 172 16.92 -4.40 9.78
CA ASP A 172 17.24 -4.70 8.40
C ASP A 172 16.51 -6.01 8.04
N TYR A 173 15.48 -5.81 7.23
CA TYR A 173 14.55 -6.74 6.60
C TYR A 173 15.00 -8.20 6.42
N GLY A 174 14.13 -9.12 6.85
CA GLY A 174 14.17 -10.53 6.46
C GLY A 174 13.32 -11.42 7.38
N ASN A 175 12.25 -12.01 6.83
CA ASN A 175 11.41 -13.09 7.39
C ASN A 175 11.55 -13.33 8.90
N LYS A 176 10.82 -12.57 9.72
CA LYS A 176 10.53 -12.98 11.09
C LYS A 176 9.08 -12.66 11.40
N THR A 177 8.40 -13.67 11.94
CA THR A 177 7.17 -13.54 12.71
C THR A 177 7.30 -12.38 13.69
N PHE A 178 6.31 -11.50 13.73
CA PHE A 178 6.19 -10.45 14.75
C PHE A 178 6.12 -11.11 16.14
N ASN A 179 7.28 -11.28 16.79
CA ASN A 179 7.41 -11.77 18.17
C ASN A 179 7.67 -10.62 19.15
N HIS A 180 7.59 -9.38 18.67
CA HIS A 180 7.86 -8.17 19.43
C HIS A 180 6.60 -7.30 19.37
N GLY A 181 6.09 -6.88 20.53
CA GLY A 181 4.83 -6.15 20.63
C GLY A 181 4.83 -4.76 19.93
N TRP A 182 5.94 -4.34 19.31
CA TRP A 182 6.05 -3.11 18.53
C TRP A 182 7.32 -3.09 17.64
N ASP A 183 7.27 -2.32 16.55
CA ASP A 183 8.41 -1.99 15.67
C ASP A 183 8.30 -0.55 15.14
N LEU A 184 9.43 0.13 14.93
CA LEU A 184 9.50 1.46 14.31
C LEU A 184 10.38 1.41 13.07
N ILE A 185 9.81 1.67 11.90
CA ILE A 185 10.55 1.65 10.62
C ILE A 185 10.62 3.04 9.98
N GLN A 186 11.66 3.24 9.17
CA GLN A 186 11.75 4.34 8.22
C GLN A 186 11.56 3.80 6.80
N HIS A 187 10.57 4.31 6.09
CA HIS A 187 10.27 3.86 4.73
C HIS A 187 9.83 5.04 3.85
N ASN A 188 10.53 5.29 2.75
CA ASN A 188 10.22 6.37 1.81
C ASN A 188 10.04 7.78 2.43
N GLY A 189 10.74 8.06 3.53
CA GLY A 189 10.64 9.33 4.26
C GLY A 189 9.48 9.38 5.27
N PHE A 190 8.76 8.29 5.45
CA PHE A 190 7.78 8.12 6.52
C PHE A 190 8.41 7.39 7.72
N GLN A 191 7.90 7.69 8.90
CA GLN A 191 8.17 6.95 10.12
C GLN A 191 6.91 6.23 10.56
N ILE A 192 6.99 4.91 10.62
CA ILE A 192 5.83 4.04 10.76
C ILE A 192 6.04 3.18 12.01
N LEU A 193 5.10 3.28 12.94
CA LEU A 193 5.09 2.55 14.20
C LEU A 193 4.05 1.43 14.11
N PHE A 194 4.54 0.19 14.20
CA PHE A 194 3.74 -1.00 14.38
C PHE A 194 3.63 -1.29 15.87
N ILE A 195 2.44 -1.65 16.32
CA ILE A 195 2.15 -2.12 17.68
C ILE A 195 1.24 -3.33 17.49
N GLU A 196 1.54 -4.42 18.18
CA GLU A 196 0.75 -5.65 18.14
C GLU A 196 -0.74 -5.36 18.36
N ASP A 197 -1.60 -5.98 17.55
CA ASP A 197 -3.05 -5.81 17.51
C ASP A 197 -3.56 -4.43 17.02
N PHE A 198 -2.67 -3.51 16.63
CA PHE A 198 -3.04 -2.22 16.07
C PHE A 198 -2.71 -2.11 14.58
N VAL A 199 -3.61 -1.45 13.85
CA VAL A 199 -3.28 -0.93 12.52
C VAL A 199 -2.10 0.04 12.65
N PRO A 200 -1.12 0.01 11.73
CA PRO A 200 0.09 0.80 11.88
C PRO A 200 -0.18 2.32 11.99
N PHE A 201 0.65 3.00 12.77
CA PHE A 201 0.60 4.45 12.97
C PHE A 201 1.67 5.16 12.15
N ILE A 202 1.32 6.30 11.58
CA ILE A 202 2.30 7.24 11.03
C ILE A 202 2.68 8.22 12.12
N ILE A 203 3.97 8.31 12.43
CA ILE A 203 4.49 9.40 13.25
C ILE A 203 4.43 10.65 12.39
N VAL A 204 3.68 11.67 12.80
CA VAL A 204 3.55 12.91 12.02
C VAL A 204 4.49 14.00 12.52
N ASN A 205 4.77 14.00 13.82
CA ASN A 205 5.61 14.99 14.46
C ASN A 205 6.09 14.49 15.83
N LYS A 206 7.20 15.06 16.30
CA LYS A 206 7.70 14.96 17.66
C LYS A 206 8.10 16.34 18.15
N LYS A 207 7.55 16.73 19.29
CA LYS A 207 7.93 17.95 20.01
C LYS A 207 8.21 17.59 21.46
N GLU A 208 9.46 17.81 21.88
CA GLU A 208 9.92 17.51 23.24
C GLU A 208 9.62 16.04 23.62
N ASN A 209 8.77 15.82 24.62
CA ASN A 209 8.34 14.51 25.12
C ASN A 209 7.05 13.99 24.46
N VAL A 210 6.49 14.72 23.49
CA VAL A 210 5.24 14.36 22.80
C VAL A 210 5.53 13.88 21.38
N ILE A 211 4.99 12.71 21.04
CA ILE A 211 4.98 12.15 19.69
C ILE A 211 3.54 12.12 19.21
N GLU A 212 3.29 12.75 18.07
CA GLU A 212 1.98 12.77 17.41
C GLU A 212 1.91 11.63 16.40
N LEU A 213 0.82 10.87 16.49
CA LEU A 213 0.56 9.68 15.69
C LEU A 213 -0.74 9.85 14.91
N LYS A 214 -0.75 9.38 13.67
CA LYS A 214 -1.94 9.38 12.82
C LYS A 214 -2.25 7.96 12.36
N ARG A 215 -3.49 7.52 12.63
CA ARG A 215 -4.06 6.30 12.04
C ARG A 215 -4.81 6.68 10.76
N LEU A 216 -4.54 6.01 9.65
CA LEU A 216 -5.09 6.44 8.35
C LEU A 216 -6.56 6.02 8.14
N GLN A 217 -7.06 5.03 8.87
CA GLN A 217 -8.45 4.54 8.78
C GLN A 217 -9.50 5.59 9.19
N ALA A 218 -9.17 6.50 10.11
CA ALA A 218 -10.12 7.47 10.65
C ALA A 218 -9.47 8.86 10.77
N THR A 219 -9.96 9.80 9.96
CA THR A 219 -9.45 11.18 9.87
C THR A 219 -9.50 11.96 11.19
N ASN A 220 -10.32 11.51 12.15
CA ASN A 220 -10.47 12.13 13.48
C ASN A 220 -9.79 11.36 14.61
N ASP A 221 -8.92 10.41 14.29
CA ASP A 221 -8.32 9.48 15.26
C ASP A 221 -6.80 9.68 15.37
N ASN A 222 -6.41 10.92 15.64
CA ASN A 222 -5.02 11.27 15.93
C ASN A 222 -4.70 10.87 17.38
N TYR A 223 -3.61 10.14 17.54
CA TYR A 223 -3.10 9.70 18.83
C TYR A 223 -1.91 10.55 19.25
N LYS A 224 -1.64 10.58 20.54
CA LYS A 224 -0.46 11.20 21.14
C LYS A 224 0.18 10.25 22.12
N MET A 225 1.51 10.19 22.08
CA MET A 225 2.34 9.54 23.08
C MET A 225 3.11 10.61 23.84
N THR A 226 2.87 10.73 25.16
CA THR A 226 3.62 11.64 26.03
C THR A 226 4.53 10.85 26.94
N GLU A 227 5.85 11.06 26.87
CA GLU A 227 6.83 10.32 27.67
C GLU A 227 6.63 10.59 29.18
N ILE A 228 6.64 9.52 29.99
CA ILE A 228 6.42 9.53 31.44
C ILE A 228 7.49 8.74 32.21
#